data_AF-A0A6G7XIZ1-F1
#
_entry.id   AF-A0A6G7XIZ1-F1
#
_cell.length_a   1.000
_cell.length_b   1.000
_cell.length_c   1.000
_cell.angle_alpha   90.00
_cell.angle_beta   90.00
_cell.angle_gamma   90.00
#
_symmetry.space_group_name_H-M   'P 1'
#
loop_
_entity.id
_entity.type
_entity.pdbx_description
1 polymer ?
#
loop_
_entity_poly.entity_id
_entity_poly.type
_entity_poly.pdbx_seq_one_letter_code
_entity_poly.pdbx_strand_id
1 'polypeptide(L)'
;MNLNDPVGALEELDRAIESGHPETIARVAAANIWPLLTSHMERLTAAVSDLDSALLERHPTLRLVHPMMAILARTSRTFKTVAFTEDARRMSPEEVDFLILAQNIASRASGDTGAAILYAKRLKDRLQHTSVAARDRLDGPLWFFHHQIGSTMLIAGDSSGALLEFATARQLGKLSMQPYAERMALGRVALAHAVRGALGDAERVLRELEGLPAPVFAHHNATASTENTAAALIAVDRVADNLDERLMKLEPHDSIEMIWPFALLARTRAFILRQEPEDALEAVRLTEDSHPVQPGSFAYDVIGAGTIEALLATGELAYARRVADKRSQVGVFTRLAMARLSLQEGRLELAARDLQAIAHETALGPAQRAESAVLTAWLDLARSDDIDSETAMHVLRVARNPDNRRIVSIMPRQLVEKVLERLPGDSKEVFDDLTEGAERFEMSHRPVLTDSELRVLNALVGNDSTSGIATLFHVSPNTIKSQLRSIYRKLGCSSRGEAIRIATRMHLLLASESH
;
A
#
# COMPACT_ATOMS: atom_id res chain seq x y z
N MET A 1 37.24 5.43 -9.92
CA MET A 1 36.46 5.41 -8.68
C MET A 1 37.14 4.52 -7.65
N ASN A 2 37.45 5.03 -6.45
CA ASN A 2 37.91 4.24 -5.31
C ASN A 2 36.68 3.66 -4.59
N LEU A 3 36.70 2.36 -4.31
CA LEU A 3 35.59 1.63 -3.71
C LEU A 3 35.99 0.86 -2.45
N ASN A 4 37.22 0.97 -1.98
CA ASN A 4 37.72 0.02 -0.98
C ASN A 4 38.84 0.49 -0.06
N ASP A 5 39.22 1.75 -0.15
CA ASP A 5 40.19 2.34 0.77
C ASP A 5 39.51 3.46 1.55
N PRO A 6 38.80 3.15 2.66
CA PRO A 6 38.10 4.16 3.46
C PRO A 6 39.06 5.16 4.11
N VAL A 7 40.23 4.70 4.54
CA VAL A 7 41.24 5.56 5.17
C VAL A 7 41.83 6.52 4.14
N GLY A 8 42.31 6.01 3.00
CA GLY A 8 42.82 6.85 1.93
C GLY A 8 41.76 7.79 1.35
N ALA A 9 40.50 7.35 1.24
CA ALA A 9 39.39 8.19 0.81
C ALA A 9 39.16 9.38 1.75
N LEU A 10 39.25 9.16 3.08
CA LEU A 10 39.13 10.23 4.07
C LEU A 10 40.32 11.20 3.96
N GLU A 11 41.55 10.71 3.89
CA GLU A 11 42.76 11.53 3.76
C GLU A 11 42.77 12.35 2.46
N GLU A 12 42.27 11.81 1.35
CA GLU A 12 42.08 12.55 0.10
C GLU A 12 41.02 13.63 0.24
N LEU A 13 39.88 13.32 0.88
CA LEU A 13 38.81 14.28 1.10
C LEU A 13 39.28 15.43 2.00
N ASP A 14 39.99 15.14 3.09
CA ASP A 14 40.51 16.15 4.01
C ASP A 14 41.52 17.08 3.32
N ARG A 15 42.45 16.53 2.53
CA ARG A 15 43.35 17.35 1.70
C ARG A 15 42.60 18.21 0.68
N ALA A 16 41.52 17.69 0.10
CA ALA A 16 40.69 18.45 -0.83
C ALA A 16 39.97 19.61 -0.11
N ILE A 17 39.45 19.38 1.10
CA ILE A 17 38.81 20.40 1.93
C ILE A 17 39.84 21.47 2.31
N GLU A 18 41.04 21.08 2.75
CA GLU A 18 42.13 22.00 3.08
C GLU A 18 42.55 22.88 1.90
N SER A 19 42.42 22.38 0.67
CA SER A 19 42.71 23.16 -0.54
C SER A 19 41.74 24.33 -0.76
N GLY A 20 40.54 24.28 -0.18
CA GLY A 20 39.50 25.31 -0.33
C GLY A 20 38.88 25.43 -1.73
N HIS A 21 39.20 24.54 -2.68
CA HIS A 21 38.69 24.59 -4.05
C HIS A 21 37.44 23.69 -4.20
N PRO A 22 36.23 24.24 -4.41
CA PRO A 22 34.99 23.46 -4.46
C PRO A 22 35.00 22.34 -5.52
N GLU A 23 35.54 22.60 -6.71
CA GLU A 23 35.63 21.61 -7.78
C GLU A 23 36.53 20.43 -7.41
N THR A 24 37.61 20.69 -6.68
CA THR A 24 38.51 19.63 -6.17
C THR A 24 37.79 18.79 -5.14
N ILE A 25 37.08 19.42 -4.20
CA ILE A 25 36.28 18.73 -3.18
C ILE A 25 35.23 17.84 -3.86
N ALA A 26 34.44 18.38 -4.79
CA ALA A 26 33.42 17.62 -5.50
C ALA A 26 34.00 16.44 -6.30
N ARG A 27 35.09 16.65 -7.03
CA ARG A 27 35.74 15.59 -7.81
C ARG A 27 36.27 14.47 -6.90
N VAL A 28 36.94 14.80 -5.80
CA VAL A 28 37.50 13.82 -4.85
C VAL A 28 36.38 13.07 -4.12
N ALA A 29 35.36 13.78 -3.65
CA ALA A 29 34.21 13.18 -2.99
C ALA A 29 33.46 12.23 -3.95
N ALA A 30 33.24 12.62 -5.21
CA ALA A 30 32.57 11.78 -6.19
C ALA A 30 33.38 10.53 -6.54
N ALA A 31 34.71 10.67 -6.69
CA ALA A 31 35.61 9.56 -6.98
C ALA A 31 35.70 8.55 -5.83
N ASN A 32 35.48 8.98 -4.59
CA ASN A 32 35.54 8.19 -3.36
C ASN A 32 34.16 7.96 -2.71
N ILE A 33 33.06 8.14 -3.45
CA ILE A 33 31.71 8.22 -2.87
C ILE A 33 31.31 6.98 -2.05
N TRP A 34 31.69 5.77 -2.47
CA TRP A 34 31.30 4.55 -1.74
C TRP A 34 31.98 4.42 -0.36
N PRO A 35 33.32 4.41 -0.24
CA PRO A 35 33.98 4.34 1.07
C PRO A 35 33.59 5.51 1.97
N LEU A 36 33.42 6.71 1.39
CA LEU A 36 32.97 7.89 2.14
C LEU A 36 31.52 7.74 2.63
N LEU A 37 30.61 7.24 1.79
CA LEU A 37 29.22 6.99 2.17
C LEU A 37 29.10 5.93 3.26
N THR A 38 29.90 4.87 3.19
CA THR A 38 29.75 3.75 4.11
C THR A 38 30.47 3.91 5.44
N SER A 39 31.59 4.64 5.45
CA SER A 39 32.50 4.70 6.60
C SER A 39 32.71 6.13 7.13
N HIS A 40 32.46 7.16 6.32
CA HIS A 40 32.74 8.56 6.67
C HIS A 40 31.60 9.52 6.28
N MET A 41 30.34 9.07 6.42
CA MET A 41 29.17 9.80 5.90
C MET A 41 29.02 11.21 6.47
N GLU A 42 29.33 11.41 7.76
CA GLU A 42 29.26 12.73 8.40
C GLU A 42 30.25 13.70 7.76
N ARG A 43 31.50 13.25 7.53
CA ARG A 43 32.54 14.08 6.91
C ARG A 43 32.21 14.39 5.45
N LEU A 44 31.72 13.40 4.72
CA LEU A 44 31.23 13.59 3.35
C LEU A 44 30.09 14.61 3.29
N THR A 45 29.09 14.47 4.17
CA THR A 45 27.92 15.36 4.21
C THR A 45 28.34 16.79 4.53
N ALA A 46 29.24 16.99 5.49
CA ALA A 46 29.80 18.31 5.79
C ALA A 46 30.50 18.93 4.57
N ALA A 47 31.37 18.17 3.91
CA ALA A 47 32.10 18.65 2.73
C ALA A 47 31.17 18.99 1.55
N VAL A 48 30.10 18.23 1.37
CA VAL A 48 29.12 18.42 0.29
C VAL A 48 28.18 19.61 0.58
N SER A 49 27.90 19.91 1.85
CA SER A 49 26.97 20.98 2.25
C SER A 49 27.43 22.38 1.86
N ASP A 50 28.74 22.58 1.71
CA ASP A 50 29.33 23.87 1.32
C ASP A 50 29.45 24.04 -0.21
N LEU A 51 29.11 23.01 -0.99
CA LEU A 51 29.19 23.07 -2.45
C LEU A 51 28.00 23.83 -3.05
N ASP A 52 28.25 24.64 -4.07
CA ASP A 52 27.19 25.36 -4.76
C ASP A 52 26.26 24.44 -5.57
N SER A 53 25.05 24.94 -5.88
CA SER A 53 24.04 24.19 -6.64
C SER A 53 24.51 23.79 -8.04
N ALA A 54 25.32 24.61 -8.72
CA ALA A 54 25.73 24.36 -10.10
C ALA A 54 26.71 23.18 -10.17
N LEU A 55 27.58 23.05 -9.16
CA LEU A 55 28.51 21.95 -9.02
C LEU A 55 27.79 20.65 -8.62
N LEU A 56 26.84 20.72 -7.69
CA LEU A 56 26.00 19.57 -7.32
C LEU A 56 25.16 19.04 -8.49
N GLU A 57 24.74 19.91 -9.41
CA GLU A 57 24.05 19.48 -10.64
C GLU A 57 24.96 18.67 -11.58
N ARG A 58 26.27 18.94 -11.60
CA ARG A 58 27.27 18.17 -12.36
C ARG A 58 27.68 16.88 -11.66
N HIS A 59 27.43 16.75 -10.35
CA HIS A 59 27.73 15.56 -9.55
C HIS A 59 26.47 14.97 -8.90
N PRO A 60 25.60 14.27 -9.65
CA PRO A 60 24.35 13.70 -9.16
C PRO A 60 24.45 12.85 -7.89
N THR A 61 25.53 12.10 -7.75
CA THR A 61 25.78 11.23 -6.59
C THR A 61 26.04 12.03 -5.32
N LEU A 62 26.73 13.17 -5.40
CA LEU A 62 26.94 14.08 -4.27
C LEU A 62 25.65 14.80 -3.89
N ARG A 63 24.84 15.16 -4.88
CA ARG A 63 23.55 15.79 -4.64
C ARG A 63 22.64 14.92 -3.78
N LEU A 64 22.73 13.59 -3.83
CA LEU A 64 21.96 12.69 -2.93
C LEU A 64 22.34 12.84 -1.46
N VAL A 65 23.62 13.08 -1.18
CA VAL A 65 24.16 13.14 0.18
C VAL A 65 24.02 14.55 0.76
N HIS A 66 23.75 15.55 -0.09
CA HIS A 66 23.48 16.91 0.35
C HIS A 66 22.23 16.97 1.25
N PRO A 67 22.29 17.56 2.47
CA PRO A 67 21.17 17.55 3.43
C PRO A 67 19.86 18.13 2.91
N MET A 68 19.94 19.14 2.06
CA MET A 68 18.76 19.77 1.46
C MET A 68 18.07 18.92 0.39
N MET A 69 18.65 17.81 -0.08
CA MET A 69 18.13 17.08 -1.24
C MET A 69 16.70 16.59 -1.02
N ALA A 70 16.46 15.85 0.07
CA ALA A 70 15.14 15.30 0.37
C ALA A 70 14.08 16.40 0.58
N ILE A 71 14.48 17.54 1.11
CA ILE A 71 13.60 18.71 1.35
C ILE A 71 13.25 19.40 0.02
N LEU A 72 14.25 19.66 -0.83
CA LEU A 72 14.06 20.36 -2.11
C LEU A 72 13.35 19.50 -3.16
N ALA A 73 13.54 18.18 -3.10
CA ALA A 73 12.86 17.22 -3.98
C ALA A 73 11.33 17.27 -3.83
N ARG A 74 10.82 17.70 -2.67
CA ARG A 74 9.37 17.83 -2.38
C ARG A 74 8.74 19.14 -2.86
N THR A 75 9.50 20.24 -2.90
CA THR A 75 8.91 21.59 -2.93
C THR A 75 9.18 22.38 -4.22
N SER A 76 10.38 22.26 -4.79
CA SER A 76 10.86 23.29 -5.74
C SER A 76 11.73 22.78 -6.88
N ARG A 77 12.31 21.57 -6.78
CA ARG A 77 13.17 21.02 -7.82
C ARG A 77 12.89 19.52 -8.00
N THR A 78 12.04 19.17 -8.98
CA THR A 78 12.02 17.77 -9.48
C THR A 78 13.44 17.38 -9.83
N PHE A 79 13.94 16.31 -9.19
CA PHE A 79 15.31 15.83 -9.39
C PHE A 79 15.39 15.14 -10.77
N LYS A 80 15.36 15.93 -11.84
CA LYS A 80 15.75 15.45 -13.17
C LYS A 80 17.26 15.50 -13.22
N THR A 81 17.88 14.35 -12.99
CA THR A 81 19.29 14.15 -13.29
C THR A 81 19.47 14.25 -14.79
N VAL A 82 19.85 15.43 -15.27
CA VAL A 82 20.32 15.60 -16.63
C VAL A 82 21.72 14.99 -16.66
N ALA A 83 21.80 13.71 -17.02
CA ALA A 83 23.08 13.15 -17.41
C ALA A 83 23.49 13.86 -18.71
N PHE A 84 24.53 14.70 -18.65
CA PHE A 84 25.13 15.23 -19.86
C PHE A 84 25.61 14.03 -20.69
N THR A 85 25.06 13.88 -21.89
CA THR A 85 25.25 12.69 -22.74
C THR A 85 26.71 12.48 -23.13
N GLU A 86 27.52 13.53 -23.14
CA GLU A 86 28.97 13.45 -23.34
C GLU A 86 29.72 12.92 -22.12
N ASP A 87 29.33 13.31 -20.90
CA ASP A 87 29.95 12.85 -19.65
C ASP A 87 29.64 11.38 -19.38
N ALA A 88 28.42 10.94 -19.69
CA ALA A 88 28.00 9.54 -19.53
C ALA A 88 28.83 8.55 -20.37
N ARG A 89 29.41 8.98 -21.50
CA ARG A 89 30.27 8.13 -22.35
C ARG A 89 31.68 7.93 -21.77
N ARG A 90 32.11 8.79 -20.85
CA ARG A 90 33.44 8.74 -20.21
C ARG A 90 33.42 8.03 -18.85
N MET A 91 32.23 7.75 -18.32
CA MET A 91 32.06 7.08 -17.03
C MET A 91 32.49 5.62 -17.08
N SER A 92 33.14 5.17 -16.01
CA SER A 92 33.37 3.74 -15.80
C SER A 92 32.06 2.99 -15.56
N PRO A 93 32.01 1.65 -15.74
CA PRO A 93 30.82 0.86 -15.42
C PRO A 93 30.30 1.08 -13.99
N GLU A 94 31.18 1.25 -13.01
CA GLU A 94 30.87 1.56 -11.61
C GLU A 94 30.22 2.94 -11.47
N GLU A 95 30.78 3.96 -12.12
CA GLU A 95 30.24 5.33 -12.10
C GLU A 95 28.84 5.38 -12.69
N VAL A 96 28.58 4.60 -13.75
CA VAL A 96 27.24 4.46 -14.34
C VAL A 96 26.26 3.81 -13.37
N ASP A 97 26.67 2.81 -12.58
CA ASP A 97 25.80 2.18 -11.59
C ASP A 97 25.39 3.17 -10.49
N PHE A 98 26.36 3.93 -9.97
CA PHE A 98 26.09 4.95 -8.94
C PHE A 98 25.28 6.11 -9.49
N LEU A 99 25.47 6.49 -10.76
CA LEU A 99 24.60 7.45 -11.41
C LEU A 99 23.16 6.93 -11.42
N ILE A 100 22.91 5.72 -11.95
CA ILE A 100 21.56 5.13 -12.02
C ILE A 100 20.94 5.00 -10.62
N LEU A 101 21.72 4.59 -9.63
CA LEU A 101 21.31 4.55 -8.23
C LEU A 101 20.86 5.93 -7.73
N ALA A 102 21.60 6.99 -8.07
CA ALA A 102 21.23 8.35 -7.73
C ALA A 102 19.91 8.77 -8.37
N GLN A 103 19.71 8.45 -9.65
CA GLN A 103 18.45 8.75 -10.33
C GLN A 103 17.28 7.98 -9.69
N ASN A 104 17.51 6.72 -9.30
CA ASN A 104 16.53 5.89 -8.60
C ASN A 104 16.12 6.49 -7.25
N ILE A 105 17.08 6.79 -6.36
CA ILE A 105 16.81 7.31 -5.02
C ILE A 105 16.08 8.65 -5.11
N ALA A 106 16.55 9.54 -5.97
CA ALA A 106 15.99 10.88 -6.02
C ALA A 106 14.62 10.94 -6.72
N SER A 107 14.37 10.06 -7.71
CA SER A 107 13.02 9.94 -8.28
C SER A 107 12.01 9.55 -7.19
N ARG A 108 12.37 8.63 -6.29
CA ARG A 108 11.53 8.28 -5.13
C ARG A 108 11.32 9.45 -4.19
N ALA A 109 12.39 10.18 -3.84
CA ALA A 109 12.28 11.34 -2.96
C ALA A 109 11.38 12.44 -3.54
N SER A 110 11.30 12.55 -4.87
CA SER A 110 10.41 13.49 -5.57
C SER A 110 8.98 12.97 -5.81
N GLY A 111 8.66 11.75 -5.36
CA GLY A 111 7.36 11.11 -5.60
C GLY A 111 7.17 10.50 -7.00
N ASP A 112 8.16 10.61 -7.89
CA ASP A 112 8.14 10.02 -9.24
C ASP A 112 8.45 8.52 -9.18
N THR A 113 7.45 7.76 -8.75
CA THR A 113 7.56 6.31 -8.56
C THR A 113 7.73 5.60 -9.91
N GLY A 114 7.12 6.11 -10.98
CA GLY A 114 7.28 5.56 -12.33
C GLY A 114 8.72 5.63 -12.82
N ALA A 115 9.36 6.80 -12.72
CA ALA A 115 10.78 6.96 -13.06
C ALA A 115 11.68 6.13 -12.14
N ALA A 116 11.39 6.09 -10.84
CA ALA A 116 12.15 5.29 -9.90
C ALA A 116 12.20 3.81 -10.28
N ILE A 117 11.05 3.21 -10.64
CA ILE A 117 10.97 1.80 -11.09
C ILE A 117 11.79 1.60 -12.36
N LEU A 118 11.74 2.54 -13.31
CA LEU A 118 12.52 2.44 -14.54
C LEU A 118 14.03 2.36 -14.23
N TYR A 119 14.53 3.23 -13.34
CA TYR A 119 15.92 3.20 -12.92
C TYR A 119 16.27 1.96 -12.09
N ALA A 120 15.37 1.47 -11.23
CA ALA A 120 15.57 0.22 -10.49
C ALA A 120 15.72 -0.98 -11.45
N LYS A 121 14.84 -1.09 -12.45
CA LYS A 121 14.90 -2.13 -13.48
C LYS A 121 16.18 -2.02 -14.31
N ARG A 122 16.57 -0.81 -14.69
CA ARG A 122 17.83 -0.55 -15.42
C ARG A 122 19.06 -0.95 -14.60
N LEU A 123 19.10 -0.63 -13.31
CA LEU A 123 20.20 -1.05 -12.44
C LEU A 123 20.23 -2.57 -12.34
N LYS A 124 19.08 -3.21 -12.06
CA LYS A 124 18.95 -4.67 -11.99
C LYS A 124 19.45 -5.37 -13.26
N ASP A 125 19.05 -4.89 -14.43
CA ASP A 125 19.49 -5.42 -15.73
C ASP A 125 21.02 -5.34 -15.89
N ARG A 126 21.64 -4.22 -15.48
CA ARG A 126 23.10 -4.09 -15.48
C ARG A 126 23.79 -5.00 -14.49
N LEU A 127 23.20 -5.24 -13.31
CA LEU A 127 23.73 -6.20 -12.35
C LEU A 127 23.80 -7.62 -12.93
N GLN A 128 22.87 -7.96 -13.83
CA GLN A 128 22.80 -9.28 -14.47
C GLN A 128 23.72 -9.39 -15.69
N HIS A 129 23.84 -8.34 -16.49
CA HIS A 129 24.45 -8.44 -17.83
C HIS A 129 25.81 -7.72 -17.97
N THR A 130 26.23 -6.92 -17.00
CA THR A 130 27.51 -6.21 -17.04
C THR A 130 28.42 -6.74 -15.92
N SER A 131 29.57 -7.31 -16.25
CA SER A 131 30.57 -7.69 -15.24
C SER A 131 31.30 -6.44 -14.73
N VAL A 132 31.40 -6.31 -13.41
CA VAL A 132 32.04 -5.19 -12.72
C VAL A 132 32.76 -5.75 -11.50
N ALA A 133 34.09 -5.71 -11.49
CA ALA A 133 34.93 -6.37 -10.48
C ALA A 133 34.62 -5.91 -9.05
N ALA A 134 34.21 -4.65 -8.87
CA ALA A 134 33.87 -4.12 -7.55
C ALA A 134 32.64 -4.78 -6.91
N ARG A 135 31.77 -5.42 -7.70
CA ARG A 135 30.55 -6.08 -7.19
C ARG A 135 30.84 -7.47 -6.61
N ASP A 136 31.98 -8.07 -6.96
CA ASP A 136 32.41 -9.38 -6.46
C ASP A 136 33.15 -9.29 -5.12
N ARG A 137 33.31 -8.07 -4.58
CA ARG A 137 34.05 -7.81 -3.34
C ARG A 137 33.13 -7.74 -2.13
N LEU A 138 33.64 -8.19 -0.97
CA LEU A 138 32.93 -8.12 0.32
C LEU A 138 32.69 -6.69 0.82
N ASP A 139 33.59 -5.78 0.48
CA ASP A 139 33.48 -4.35 0.78
C ASP A 139 32.74 -3.57 -0.32
N GLY A 140 32.21 -4.25 -1.35
CA GLY A 140 31.57 -3.64 -2.50
C GLY A 140 30.11 -3.19 -2.28
N PRO A 141 29.55 -2.41 -3.22
CA PRO A 141 28.22 -1.81 -3.10
C PRO A 141 27.04 -2.73 -3.44
N LEU A 142 27.28 -4.00 -3.76
CA LEU A 142 26.26 -4.87 -4.33
C LEU A 142 25.05 -5.06 -3.40
N TRP A 143 25.28 -5.22 -2.08
CA TRP A 143 24.19 -5.32 -1.10
C TRP A 143 23.31 -4.07 -1.10
N PHE A 144 23.92 -2.89 -1.25
CA PHE A 144 23.23 -1.61 -1.23
C PHE A 144 22.40 -1.41 -2.49
N PHE A 145 22.91 -1.84 -3.66
CA PHE A 145 22.13 -1.80 -4.90
C PHE A 145 20.85 -2.64 -4.78
N HIS A 146 20.95 -3.90 -4.33
CA HIS A 146 19.78 -4.75 -4.09
C HIS A 146 18.82 -4.14 -3.06
N HIS A 147 19.35 -3.56 -1.97
CA HIS A 147 18.53 -2.87 -0.97
C HIS A 147 17.73 -1.69 -1.57
N GLN A 148 18.34 -0.87 -2.43
CA GLN A 148 17.67 0.29 -3.04
C GLN A 148 16.68 -0.11 -4.15
N ILE A 149 17.01 -1.14 -4.94
CA ILE A 149 16.08 -1.74 -5.93
C ILE A 149 14.83 -2.27 -5.19
N GLY A 150 15.02 -3.10 -4.16
CA GLY A 150 13.92 -3.64 -3.37
C GLY A 150 13.08 -2.54 -2.71
N SER A 151 13.72 -1.51 -2.16
CA SER A 151 13.02 -0.37 -1.56
C SER A 151 12.16 0.39 -2.57
N THR A 152 12.59 0.43 -3.84
CA THR A 152 11.79 1.02 -4.92
C THR A 152 10.61 0.15 -5.29
N MET A 153 10.82 -1.16 -5.43
CA MET A 153 9.74 -2.12 -5.69
C MET A 153 8.67 -2.06 -4.60
N LEU A 154 9.07 -1.96 -3.33
CA LEU A 154 8.13 -1.88 -2.20
C LEU A 154 7.26 -0.60 -2.25
N ILE A 155 7.86 0.56 -2.53
CA ILE A 155 7.13 1.85 -2.68
C ILE A 155 6.25 1.86 -3.93
N ALA A 156 6.58 1.04 -4.94
CA ALA A 156 5.75 0.79 -6.11
C ALA A 156 4.61 -0.22 -5.86
N GLY A 157 4.51 -0.80 -4.65
CA GLY A 157 3.51 -1.82 -4.32
C GLY A 157 3.90 -3.26 -4.72
N ASP A 158 5.06 -3.46 -5.36
CA ASP A 158 5.60 -4.79 -5.66
C ASP A 158 6.35 -5.37 -4.45
N SER A 159 5.59 -5.78 -3.45
CA SER A 159 6.13 -6.38 -2.23
C SER A 159 6.81 -7.75 -2.46
N SER A 160 6.37 -8.52 -3.47
CA SER A 160 6.99 -9.81 -3.79
C SER A 160 8.35 -9.65 -4.46
N GLY A 161 8.45 -8.79 -5.47
CA GLY A 161 9.73 -8.44 -6.09
C GLY A 161 10.68 -7.82 -5.07
N ALA A 162 10.18 -6.95 -4.20
CA ALA A 162 10.97 -6.34 -3.14
C ALA A 162 11.58 -7.38 -2.17
N LEU A 163 10.81 -8.37 -1.72
CA LEU A 163 11.31 -9.42 -0.81
C LEU A 163 12.46 -10.23 -1.42
N LEU A 164 12.43 -10.50 -2.73
CA LEU A 164 13.54 -11.17 -3.41
C LEU A 164 14.82 -10.33 -3.36
N GLU A 165 14.72 -9.04 -3.67
CA GLU A 165 15.87 -8.13 -3.65
C GLU A 165 16.42 -7.95 -2.23
N PHE A 166 15.54 -7.83 -1.22
CA PHE A 166 15.98 -7.74 0.17
C PHE A 166 16.59 -9.04 0.68
N ALA A 167 16.13 -10.21 0.24
CA ALA A 167 16.75 -11.48 0.58
C ALA A 167 18.19 -11.55 0.04
N THR A 168 18.42 -11.13 -1.21
CA THR A 168 19.77 -11.01 -1.77
C THR A 168 20.61 -9.99 -0.99
N ALA A 169 20.06 -8.80 -0.72
CA ALA A 169 20.73 -7.76 0.05
C ALA A 169 21.13 -8.24 1.45
N ARG A 170 20.29 -9.04 2.11
CA ARG A 170 20.58 -9.65 3.42
C ARG A 170 21.77 -10.61 3.33
N GLN A 171 21.78 -11.54 2.36
CA GLN A 171 22.88 -12.50 2.24
C GLN A 171 24.22 -11.80 1.96
N LEU A 172 24.20 -10.77 1.11
CA LEU A 172 25.38 -9.94 0.87
C LEU A 172 25.75 -9.11 2.11
N GLY A 173 24.77 -8.59 2.84
CA GLY A 173 24.96 -7.83 4.07
C GLY A 173 25.66 -8.62 5.17
N LYS A 174 25.39 -9.93 5.29
CA LYS A 174 26.10 -10.84 6.23
C LYS A 174 27.60 -10.96 5.94
N LEU A 175 27.97 -10.82 4.67
CA LEU A 175 29.36 -10.91 4.22
C LEU A 175 30.02 -9.52 4.14
N SER A 176 29.24 -8.45 4.31
CA SER A 176 29.68 -7.08 4.19
C SER A 176 30.54 -6.67 5.38
N MET A 177 31.56 -5.85 5.11
CA MET A 177 32.33 -5.19 6.16
C MET A 177 31.53 -4.10 6.90
N GLN A 178 30.35 -3.73 6.39
CA GLN A 178 29.50 -2.70 6.98
C GLN A 178 28.53 -3.32 8.01
N PRO A 179 28.66 -2.99 9.31
CA PRO A 179 27.95 -3.71 10.39
C PRO A 179 26.42 -3.49 10.38
N TYR A 180 25.93 -2.47 9.69
CA TYR A 180 24.52 -2.14 9.57
C TYR A 180 23.84 -2.71 8.32
N ALA A 181 24.59 -3.28 7.36
CA ALA A 181 24.06 -3.72 6.07
C ALA A 181 22.98 -4.80 6.22
N GLU A 182 23.24 -5.81 7.06
CA GLU A 182 22.27 -6.87 7.34
C GLU A 182 21.00 -6.31 8.01
N ARG A 183 21.17 -5.44 9.01
CA ARG A 183 20.06 -4.81 9.74
C ARG A 183 19.16 -3.98 8.83
N MET A 184 19.73 -3.17 7.93
CA MET A 184 18.96 -2.39 6.96
C MET A 184 18.11 -3.29 6.05
N ALA A 185 18.69 -4.38 5.53
CA ALA A 185 17.96 -5.33 4.70
C ALA A 185 16.84 -6.03 5.49
N LEU A 186 17.12 -6.52 6.70
CA LEU A 186 16.13 -7.19 7.55
C LEU A 186 14.98 -6.25 7.96
N GLY A 187 15.25 -4.98 8.28
CA GLY A 187 14.20 -4.00 8.55
C GLY A 187 13.20 -3.89 7.39
N ARG A 188 13.71 -3.84 6.15
CA ARG A 188 12.87 -3.81 4.94
C ARG A 188 12.13 -5.12 4.68
N VAL A 189 12.73 -6.27 5.01
CA VAL A 189 12.06 -7.57 4.98
C VAL A 189 10.89 -7.60 5.96
N ALA A 190 11.09 -7.17 7.22
CA ALA A 190 10.02 -7.11 8.22
C ALA A 190 8.87 -6.23 7.76
N LEU A 191 9.17 -5.04 7.25
CA LEU A 191 8.15 -4.12 6.74
C LEU A 191 7.37 -4.74 5.56
N ALA A 192 8.05 -5.36 4.60
CA ALA A 192 7.40 -5.99 3.46
C ALA A 192 6.49 -7.16 3.88
N HIS A 193 6.90 -7.98 4.86
CA HIS A 193 6.04 -9.01 5.43
C HIS A 193 4.83 -8.43 6.15
N ALA A 194 5.01 -7.37 6.95
CA ALA A 194 3.92 -6.72 7.69
C ALA A 194 2.86 -6.15 6.74
N VAL A 195 3.26 -5.46 5.66
CA VAL A 195 2.36 -4.93 4.62
C VAL A 195 1.56 -6.04 3.93
N ARG A 196 2.18 -7.19 3.70
CA ARG A 196 1.52 -8.37 3.11
C ARG A 196 0.59 -9.09 4.10
N GLY A 197 0.65 -8.76 5.39
CA GLY A 197 -0.07 -9.46 6.46
C GLY A 197 0.55 -10.80 6.84
N ALA A 198 1.83 -11.03 6.53
CA ALA A 198 2.59 -12.17 7.04
C ALA A 198 3.23 -11.80 8.38
N LEU A 199 2.40 -11.50 9.40
CA LEU A 199 2.88 -10.81 10.61
C LEU A 199 3.80 -11.70 11.45
N GLY A 200 3.54 -13.02 11.49
CA GLY A 200 4.47 -13.98 12.11
C GLY A 200 5.89 -13.94 11.52
N ASP A 201 6.02 -13.79 10.19
CA ASP A 201 7.32 -13.63 9.54
C ASP A 201 7.94 -12.27 9.85
N ALA A 202 7.15 -11.20 9.83
CA ALA A 202 7.60 -9.86 10.18
C ALA A 202 8.16 -9.81 11.61
N GLU A 203 7.42 -10.37 12.58
CA GLU A 203 7.82 -10.44 13.98
C GLU A 203 9.05 -11.34 14.20
N ARG A 204 9.16 -12.45 13.48
CA ARG A 204 10.37 -13.29 13.52
C ARG A 204 11.59 -12.50 13.05
N VAL A 205 11.45 -11.69 12.00
CA VAL A 205 12.53 -10.85 11.48
C VAL A 205 12.87 -9.71 12.44
N LEU A 206 11.87 -9.06 13.05
CA LEU A 206 12.11 -8.04 14.07
C LEU A 206 12.84 -8.60 15.29
N ARG A 207 12.51 -9.82 15.74
CA ARG A 207 13.26 -10.51 16.81
C ARG A 207 14.70 -10.82 16.41
N GLU A 208 14.95 -11.17 15.14
CA GLU A 208 16.30 -11.38 14.63
C GLU A 208 17.14 -10.09 14.71
N LEU A 209 16.53 -8.92 14.46
CA LEU A 209 17.19 -7.62 14.53
C LEU A 209 17.67 -7.24 15.94
N GLU A 210 17.01 -7.74 16.99
CA GLU A 210 17.42 -7.49 18.39
C GLU A 210 18.82 -8.04 18.69
N GLY A 211 19.24 -9.10 17.98
CA GLY A 211 20.57 -9.70 18.10
C GLY A 211 21.67 -9.01 17.29
N LEU A 212 21.33 -8.01 16.46
CA LEU A 212 22.27 -7.29 15.61
C LEU A 212 22.75 -5.98 16.25
N PRO A 213 23.95 -5.50 15.87
CA PRO A 213 24.44 -4.20 16.33
C PRO A 213 23.43 -3.07 16.12
N ALA A 214 23.46 -2.08 17.02
CA ALA A 214 22.69 -0.86 16.85
C ALA A 214 23.10 -0.15 15.54
N PRO A 215 22.16 0.51 14.85
CA PRO A 215 22.49 1.29 13.67
C PRO A 215 23.49 2.41 14.01
N VAL A 216 24.40 2.69 13.08
CA VAL A 216 25.26 3.88 13.17
C VAL A 216 24.42 5.15 12.99
N PHE A 217 24.89 6.28 13.53
CA PHE A 217 24.17 7.57 13.53
C PHE A 217 23.60 7.93 12.14
N ALA A 218 24.42 7.77 11.09
CA ALA A 218 24.08 8.00 9.69
C ALA A 218 22.83 7.26 9.17
N HIS A 219 22.49 6.10 9.74
CA HIS A 219 21.37 5.27 9.29
C HIS A 219 20.33 5.03 10.40
N HIS A 220 20.49 5.69 11.54
CA HIS A 220 19.65 5.48 12.72
C HIS A 220 18.17 5.75 12.40
N ASN A 221 17.83 6.93 11.88
CA ASN A 221 16.44 7.33 11.65
C ASN A 221 15.77 6.45 10.59
N ALA A 222 16.42 6.22 9.44
CA ALA A 222 15.88 5.38 8.37
C ALA A 222 15.64 3.93 8.82
N THR A 223 16.52 3.40 9.68
CA THR A 223 16.38 2.04 10.22
C THR A 223 15.29 1.97 11.29
N ALA A 224 15.32 2.88 12.27
CA ALA A 224 14.35 2.93 13.36
C ALA A 224 12.92 3.16 12.84
N SER A 225 12.74 4.08 11.89
CA SER A 225 11.44 4.36 11.26
C SER A 225 10.87 3.13 10.54
N THR A 226 11.72 2.38 9.84
CA THR A 226 11.34 1.13 9.18
C THR A 226 10.91 0.07 10.22
N GLU A 227 11.72 -0.16 11.26
CA GLU A 227 11.46 -1.15 12.31
C GLU A 227 10.18 -0.82 13.11
N ASN A 228 10.03 0.45 13.52
CA ASN A 228 8.86 0.93 14.24
C ASN A 228 7.58 0.80 13.40
N THR A 229 7.65 1.10 12.11
CA THR A 229 6.50 0.98 11.21
C THR A 229 6.08 -0.46 11.01
N ALA A 230 7.03 -1.39 10.86
CA ALA A 230 6.73 -2.82 10.80
C ALA A 230 6.05 -3.29 12.11
N ALA A 231 6.57 -2.88 13.27
CA ALA A 231 5.98 -3.21 14.57
C ALA A 231 4.57 -2.63 14.75
N ALA A 232 4.32 -1.40 14.30
CA ALA A 232 3.01 -0.78 14.33
C ALA A 232 1.99 -1.49 13.43
N LEU A 233 2.40 -1.92 12.23
CA LEU A 233 1.55 -2.72 11.34
C LEU A 233 1.19 -4.09 11.95
N ILE A 234 2.14 -4.74 12.64
CA ILE A 234 1.85 -5.98 13.38
C ILE A 234 0.83 -5.70 14.51
N ALA A 235 1.06 -4.65 15.29
CA ALA A 235 0.21 -4.32 16.43
C ALA A 235 -1.22 -3.97 15.99
N VAL A 236 -1.40 -3.20 14.91
CA VAL A 236 -2.73 -2.79 14.44
C VAL A 236 -3.51 -3.96 13.84
N ASP A 237 -2.87 -4.83 13.06
CA ASP A 237 -3.58 -5.96 12.41
C ASP A 237 -3.96 -7.06 13.43
N ARG A 238 -3.18 -7.21 14.51
CA ARG A 238 -3.50 -8.09 15.64
C ARG A 238 -4.40 -7.45 16.70
N VAL A 239 -4.63 -6.14 16.63
CA VAL A 239 -5.31 -5.37 17.69
C VAL A 239 -4.63 -5.58 19.04
N ALA A 240 -3.31 -5.39 19.08
CA ALA A 240 -2.48 -5.66 20.26
C ALA A 240 -2.65 -4.58 21.35
N ASP A 241 -2.52 -4.98 22.61
CA ASP A 241 -2.67 -4.08 23.77
C ASP A 241 -1.67 -2.91 23.78
N ASN A 242 -0.49 -3.10 23.16
CA ASN A 242 0.54 -2.07 23.06
C ASN A 242 0.42 -1.18 21.80
N LEU A 243 -0.73 -1.18 21.12
CA LEU A 243 -0.93 -0.43 19.87
C LEU A 243 -0.57 1.06 20.02
N ASP A 244 -1.03 1.73 21.07
CA ASP A 244 -0.73 3.15 21.32
C ASP A 244 0.77 3.43 21.42
N GLU A 245 1.49 2.60 22.18
CA GLU A 245 2.94 2.72 22.33
C GLU A 245 3.66 2.57 20.97
N ARG A 246 3.16 1.67 20.11
CA ARG A 246 3.71 1.47 18.76
C ARG A 246 3.41 2.64 17.84
N LEU A 247 2.21 3.21 17.90
CA LEU A 247 1.82 4.36 17.08
C LEU A 247 2.61 5.63 17.45
N MET A 248 2.92 5.85 18.74
CA MET A 248 3.73 6.98 19.20
C MET A 248 5.17 6.97 18.64
N LYS A 249 5.67 5.79 18.20
CA LYS A 249 7.00 5.62 17.62
C LYS A 249 7.04 5.85 16.10
N LEU A 250 5.90 6.12 15.47
CA LEU A 250 5.82 6.41 14.05
C LEU A 250 6.31 7.82 13.75
N GLU A 251 7.05 7.95 12.64
CA GLU A 251 7.52 9.21 12.10
C GLU A 251 6.38 10.23 11.87
N PRO A 252 6.62 11.54 12.02
CA PRO A 252 5.62 12.57 11.80
C PRO A 252 5.09 12.57 10.35
N HIS A 253 3.93 13.20 10.11
CA HIS A 253 3.26 13.22 8.81
C HIS A 253 4.12 13.81 7.69
N ASP A 254 4.98 14.77 8.01
CA ASP A 254 5.86 15.49 7.09
C ASP A 254 7.29 14.90 7.02
N SER A 255 7.52 13.71 7.59
CA SER A 255 8.83 13.07 7.63
C SER A 255 9.44 12.92 6.24
N ILE A 256 10.72 13.27 6.10
CA ILE A 256 11.48 13.11 4.85
C ILE A 256 11.88 11.65 4.59
N GLU A 257 11.64 10.75 5.55
CA GLU A 257 11.90 9.32 5.39
C GLU A 257 10.90 8.71 4.40
N MET A 258 11.40 7.92 3.45
CA MET A 258 10.58 7.27 2.42
C MET A 258 9.74 6.07 2.96
N ILE A 259 9.42 6.09 4.26
CA ILE A 259 8.61 5.08 4.98
C ILE A 259 7.21 5.61 5.33
N TRP A 260 6.97 6.92 5.20
CA TRP A 260 5.70 7.55 5.55
C TRP A 260 4.43 6.86 5.00
N PRO A 261 4.39 6.26 3.77
CA PRO A 261 3.17 5.62 3.29
C PRO A 261 2.75 4.42 4.14
N PHE A 262 3.73 3.69 4.66
CA PHE A 262 3.51 2.53 5.50
C PHE A 262 3.10 2.94 6.93
N ALA A 263 3.65 4.05 7.42
CA ALA A 263 3.23 4.65 8.69
C ALA A 263 1.78 5.17 8.58
N LEU A 264 1.41 5.79 7.45
CA LEU A 264 0.04 6.20 7.17
C LEU A 264 -0.91 4.98 7.16
N LEU A 265 -0.53 3.88 6.53
CA LEU A 265 -1.33 2.64 6.53
C LEU A 265 -1.60 2.13 7.96
N ALA A 266 -0.59 2.16 8.84
CA ALA A 266 -0.77 1.80 10.24
C ALA A 266 -1.73 2.76 10.97
N ARG A 267 -1.56 4.08 10.76
CA ARG A 267 -2.42 5.12 11.37
C ARG A 267 -3.86 5.00 10.94
N THR A 268 -4.14 4.93 9.64
CA THR A 268 -5.53 4.88 9.13
C THR A 268 -6.24 3.64 9.64
N ARG A 269 -5.57 2.48 9.65
CA ARG A 269 -6.13 1.25 10.23
C ARG A 269 -6.43 1.40 11.72
N ALA A 270 -5.55 2.03 12.49
CA ALA A 270 -5.73 2.21 13.92
C ALA A 270 -6.91 3.14 14.23
N PHE A 271 -7.00 4.28 13.55
CA PHE A 271 -8.11 5.22 13.71
C PHE A 271 -9.46 4.57 13.35
N ILE A 272 -9.52 3.80 12.26
CA ILE A 272 -10.75 3.09 11.87
C ILE A 272 -11.13 2.03 12.92
N LEU A 273 -10.15 1.28 13.47
CA LEU A 273 -10.41 0.32 14.54
C LEU A 273 -10.90 0.97 15.84
N ARG A 274 -10.53 2.23 16.09
CA ARG A 274 -10.92 3.01 17.27
C ARG A 274 -12.24 3.76 17.11
N GLN A 275 -12.90 3.63 15.96
CA GLN A 275 -14.07 4.44 15.61
C GLN A 275 -13.78 5.94 15.59
N GLU A 276 -12.59 6.32 15.12
CA GLU A 276 -12.12 7.69 14.91
C GLU A 276 -11.91 7.97 13.40
N PRO A 277 -12.91 7.75 12.52
CA PRO A 277 -12.69 7.85 11.08
C PRO A 277 -12.39 9.28 10.60
N GLU A 278 -12.83 10.32 11.32
CA GLU A 278 -12.48 11.70 11.02
C GLU A 278 -10.97 11.96 11.17
N ASP A 279 -10.34 11.35 12.19
CA ASP A 279 -8.90 11.42 12.41
C ASP A 279 -8.12 10.63 11.35
N ALA A 280 -8.68 9.52 10.85
CA ALA A 280 -8.13 8.83 9.69
C ALA A 280 -8.12 9.74 8.45
N LEU A 281 -9.21 10.48 8.20
CA LEU A 281 -9.29 11.43 7.09
C LEU A 281 -8.32 12.61 7.29
N GLU A 282 -8.14 13.08 8.52
CA GLU A 282 -7.18 14.14 8.82
C GLU A 282 -5.74 13.67 8.62
N ALA A 283 -5.39 12.47 9.09
CA ALA A 283 -4.08 11.88 8.86
C ALA A 283 -3.76 11.73 7.37
N VAL A 284 -4.76 11.36 6.54
CA VAL A 284 -4.62 11.31 5.08
C VAL A 284 -4.34 12.72 4.53
N ARG A 285 -5.15 13.72 4.89
CA ARG A 285 -4.98 15.11 4.42
C ARG A 285 -3.61 15.68 4.76
N LEU A 286 -3.19 15.60 6.03
CA LEU A 286 -1.90 16.09 6.49
C LEU A 286 -0.73 15.46 5.73
N THR A 287 -0.86 14.18 5.38
CA THR A 287 0.16 13.45 4.63
C THR A 287 0.14 13.82 3.14
N GLU A 288 -1.04 13.94 2.51
CA GLU A 288 -1.18 14.40 1.13
C GLU A 288 -0.63 15.82 0.92
N ASP A 289 -0.88 16.73 1.86
CA ASP A 289 -0.37 18.11 1.80
C ASP A 289 1.15 18.17 1.98
N SER A 290 1.74 17.14 2.59
CA SER A 290 3.18 17.09 2.91
C SER A 290 4.02 16.42 1.82
N HIS A 291 3.42 15.59 0.96
CA HIS A 291 4.16 14.69 0.06
C HIS A 291 3.64 14.70 -1.38
N PRO A 292 4.55 14.65 -2.38
CA PRO A 292 4.15 14.38 -3.75
C PRO A 292 3.69 12.91 -3.90
N VAL A 293 2.52 12.72 -4.50
CA VAL A 293 1.92 11.38 -4.73
C VAL A 293 1.55 11.21 -6.19
N GLN A 294 1.95 10.09 -6.79
CA GLN A 294 1.59 9.72 -8.16
C GLN A 294 0.68 8.49 -8.22
N PRO A 295 -0.27 8.42 -9.16
CA PRO A 295 -1.02 7.20 -9.47
C PRO A 295 -0.08 6.01 -9.69
N GLY A 296 -0.51 4.81 -9.28
CA GLY A 296 0.29 3.58 -9.36
C GLY A 296 1.33 3.41 -8.25
N SER A 297 1.53 4.39 -7.36
CA SER A 297 2.39 4.23 -6.18
C SER A 297 1.66 3.57 -5.00
N PHE A 298 2.41 2.95 -4.09
CA PHE A 298 1.87 2.42 -2.84
C PHE A 298 1.25 3.53 -1.98
N ALA A 299 1.85 4.73 -1.97
CA ALA A 299 1.28 5.90 -1.33
C ALA A 299 -0.13 6.24 -1.82
N TYR A 300 -0.30 6.28 -3.15
CA TYR A 300 -1.60 6.52 -3.77
C TYR A 300 -2.62 5.43 -3.41
N ASP A 301 -2.18 4.18 -3.26
CA ASP A 301 -3.03 3.06 -2.84
C ASP A 301 -3.44 3.14 -1.36
N VAL A 302 -2.56 3.57 -0.46
CA VAL A 302 -2.87 3.72 0.96
C VAL A 302 -3.82 4.89 1.20
N ILE A 303 -3.56 6.05 0.58
CA ILE A 303 -4.47 7.21 0.62
C ILE A 303 -5.82 6.79 -0.01
N GLY A 304 -5.74 6.05 -1.11
CA GLY A 304 -6.74 5.15 -1.67
C GLY A 304 -7.74 4.58 -0.69
N ALA A 305 -7.26 3.52 -0.05
CA ALA A 305 -7.99 2.71 0.90
C ALA A 305 -8.42 3.51 2.13
N GLY A 306 -7.49 4.25 2.75
CA GLY A 306 -7.74 4.98 4.00
C GLY A 306 -8.87 5.99 3.87
N THR A 307 -8.94 6.72 2.75
CA THR A 307 -10.05 7.66 2.49
C THR A 307 -11.38 6.92 2.34
N ILE A 308 -11.41 5.86 1.53
CA ILE A 308 -12.65 5.12 1.25
C ILE A 308 -13.15 4.46 2.53
N GLU A 309 -12.29 3.75 3.27
CA GLU A 309 -12.66 3.05 4.49
C GLU A 309 -13.13 4.00 5.60
N ALA A 310 -12.49 5.16 5.76
CA ALA A 310 -12.96 6.17 6.71
C ALA A 310 -14.32 6.76 6.31
N LEU A 311 -14.58 6.98 5.02
CA LEU A 311 -15.90 7.40 4.53
C LEU A 311 -16.96 6.29 4.67
N LEU A 312 -16.57 5.02 4.61
CA LEU A 312 -17.47 3.91 4.93
C LEU A 312 -17.86 3.91 6.41
N ALA A 313 -16.89 4.14 7.29
CA ALA A 313 -17.10 4.18 8.74
C ALA A 313 -18.00 5.36 9.17
N THR A 314 -17.89 6.52 8.52
CA THR A 314 -18.80 7.67 8.74
C THR A 314 -20.17 7.51 8.07
N GLY A 315 -20.35 6.51 7.19
CA GLY A 315 -21.59 6.30 6.43
C GLY A 315 -21.76 7.20 5.20
N GLU A 316 -20.74 7.95 4.80
CA GLU A 316 -20.74 8.85 3.64
C GLU A 316 -20.54 8.12 2.29
N LEU A 317 -21.35 7.08 2.03
CA LEU A 317 -21.19 6.17 0.89
C LEU A 317 -21.13 6.88 -0.47
N ALA A 318 -22.00 7.89 -0.67
CA ALA A 318 -22.05 8.65 -1.91
C ALA A 318 -20.75 9.45 -2.15
N TYR A 319 -20.09 9.92 -1.09
CA TYR A 319 -18.82 10.61 -1.22
C TYR A 319 -17.66 9.62 -1.44
N ALA A 320 -17.66 8.50 -0.71
CA ALA A 320 -16.72 7.41 -0.92
C ALA A 320 -16.73 6.94 -2.39
N ARG A 321 -17.91 6.82 -3.00
CA ARG A 321 -18.06 6.48 -4.41
C ARG A 321 -17.45 7.52 -5.35
N ARG A 322 -17.68 8.82 -5.11
CA ARG A 322 -17.05 9.89 -5.91
C ARG A 322 -15.52 9.85 -5.82
N VAL A 323 -14.98 9.52 -4.65
CA VAL A 323 -13.53 9.33 -4.46
C VAL A 323 -13.06 8.11 -5.24
N ALA A 324 -13.74 6.97 -5.11
CA ALA A 324 -13.42 5.73 -5.82
C ALA A 324 -13.42 5.91 -7.34
N ASP A 325 -14.45 6.55 -7.91
CA ASP A 325 -14.63 6.71 -9.36
C ASP A 325 -13.57 7.64 -10.00
N LYS A 326 -12.96 8.54 -9.21
CA LYS A 326 -11.88 9.42 -9.67
C LYS A 326 -10.51 8.76 -9.68
N ARG A 327 -10.36 7.60 -9.02
CA ARG A 327 -9.07 6.94 -8.88
C ARG A 327 -8.76 6.06 -10.09
N SER A 328 -7.49 6.06 -10.49
CA SER A 328 -6.96 5.24 -11.58
C SER A 328 -5.63 4.63 -11.18
N GLN A 329 -5.23 3.51 -11.81
CA GLN A 329 -3.99 2.80 -11.48
C GLN A 329 -3.89 2.49 -9.97
N VAL A 330 -4.99 2.03 -9.40
CA VAL A 330 -5.09 1.73 -7.97
C VAL A 330 -4.42 0.40 -7.64
N GLY A 331 -3.84 0.31 -6.44
CA GLY A 331 -3.28 -0.92 -5.92
C GLY A 331 -4.33 -1.83 -5.27
N VAL A 332 -3.87 -2.80 -4.49
CA VAL A 332 -4.75 -3.82 -3.90
C VAL A 332 -5.60 -3.28 -2.75
N PHE A 333 -5.06 -2.35 -1.94
CA PHE A 333 -5.77 -1.86 -0.76
C PHE A 333 -7.00 -1.05 -1.18
N THR A 334 -6.83 -0.15 -2.14
CA THR A 334 -7.95 0.63 -2.68
C THR A 334 -8.98 -0.29 -3.34
N ARG A 335 -8.54 -1.32 -4.07
CA ARG A 335 -9.47 -2.28 -4.71
C ARG A 335 -10.30 -3.04 -3.68
N LEU A 336 -9.70 -3.49 -2.57
CA LEU A 336 -10.44 -4.12 -1.47
C LEU A 336 -11.44 -3.14 -0.83
N ALA A 337 -11.02 -1.90 -0.57
CA ALA A 337 -11.90 -0.85 -0.04
C ALA A 337 -13.07 -0.53 -1.01
N MET A 338 -12.81 -0.49 -2.32
CA MET A 338 -13.83 -0.31 -3.36
C MET A 338 -14.80 -1.49 -3.44
N ALA A 339 -14.31 -2.73 -3.32
CA ALA A 339 -15.16 -3.92 -3.28
C ALA A 339 -16.07 -3.88 -2.05
N ARG A 340 -15.52 -3.52 -0.88
CA ARG A 340 -16.29 -3.32 0.36
C ARG A 340 -17.34 -2.23 0.22
N LEU A 341 -17.01 -1.09 -0.38
CA LEU A 341 -17.95 -0.03 -0.69
C LEU A 341 -19.08 -0.51 -1.59
N SER A 342 -18.75 -1.24 -2.66
CA SER A 342 -19.73 -1.82 -3.58
C SER A 342 -20.67 -2.79 -2.86
N LEU A 343 -20.18 -3.61 -1.92
CA LEU A 343 -21.03 -4.49 -1.09
C LEU A 343 -21.96 -3.69 -0.18
N GLN A 344 -21.46 -2.65 0.48
CA GLN A 344 -22.25 -1.82 1.38
C GLN A 344 -23.34 -1.01 0.66
N GLU A 345 -23.06 -0.57 -0.57
CA GLU A 345 -24.02 0.08 -1.48
C GLU A 345 -25.02 -0.91 -2.13
N GLY A 346 -24.79 -2.23 -2.01
CA GLY A 346 -25.60 -3.25 -2.69
C GLY A 346 -25.32 -3.42 -4.18
N ARG A 347 -24.19 -2.89 -4.70
CA ARG A 347 -23.72 -3.04 -6.09
C ARG A 347 -23.02 -4.39 -6.29
N LEU A 348 -23.76 -5.49 -6.14
CA LEU A 348 -23.19 -6.84 -6.07
C LEU A 348 -22.45 -7.25 -7.34
N GLU A 349 -22.90 -6.79 -8.51
CA GLU A 349 -22.30 -7.11 -9.81
C GLU A 349 -20.99 -6.34 -10.05
N LEU A 350 -20.84 -5.16 -9.43
CA LEU A 350 -19.57 -4.44 -9.41
C LEU A 350 -18.61 -5.09 -8.42
N ALA A 351 -19.08 -5.38 -7.20
CA ALA A 351 -18.30 -6.09 -6.18
C ALA A 351 -17.78 -7.44 -6.69
N ALA A 352 -18.60 -8.23 -7.39
CA ALA A 352 -18.20 -9.50 -7.97
C ALA A 352 -17.09 -9.37 -9.01
N ARG A 353 -17.18 -8.34 -9.88
CA ARG A 353 -16.14 -8.06 -10.88
C ARG A 353 -14.83 -7.67 -10.21
N ASP A 354 -14.89 -6.79 -9.21
CA ASP A 354 -13.71 -6.34 -8.48
C ASP A 354 -13.04 -7.49 -7.70
N LEU A 355 -13.83 -8.30 -6.98
CA LEU A 355 -13.33 -9.46 -6.23
C LEU A 355 -12.78 -10.56 -7.12
N GLN A 356 -13.40 -10.82 -8.28
CA GLN A 356 -12.86 -11.75 -9.27
C GLN A 356 -11.51 -11.26 -9.82
N ALA A 357 -11.40 -9.97 -10.12
CA ALA A 357 -10.13 -9.38 -10.57
C ALA A 357 -9.04 -9.49 -9.50
N ILE A 358 -9.38 -9.27 -8.23
CA ILE A 358 -8.45 -9.47 -7.10
C ILE A 358 -8.06 -10.95 -6.97
N ALA A 359 -9.00 -11.88 -7.09
CA ALA A 359 -8.72 -13.32 -6.96
C ALA A 359 -7.73 -13.86 -8.01
N HIS A 360 -7.64 -13.22 -9.18
CA HIS A 360 -6.67 -13.58 -10.23
C HIS A 360 -5.26 -13.00 -10.00
N GLU A 361 -5.05 -12.15 -8.99
CA GLU A 361 -3.75 -11.57 -8.68
C GLU A 361 -2.82 -12.59 -7.99
N THR A 362 -1.71 -12.91 -8.63
CA THR A 362 -0.76 -13.92 -8.12
C THR A 362 0.13 -13.37 -7.00
N ALA A 363 0.31 -12.05 -6.91
CA ALA A 363 1.23 -11.41 -5.98
C ALA A 363 0.62 -11.03 -4.62
N LEU A 364 -0.65 -11.36 -4.37
CA LEU A 364 -1.34 -10.98 -3.12
C LEU A 364 -0.59 -11.46 -1.87
N GLY A 365 -0.63 -10.63 -0.82
CA GLY A 365 -0.20 -11.05 0.51
C GLY A 365 -1.26 -11.90 1.21
N PRO A 366 -0.88 -12.63 2.28
CA PRO A 366 -1.82 -13.41 3.09
C PRO A 366 -3.03 -12.61 3.58
N ALA A 367 -2.86 -11.38 4.09
CA ALA A 367 -3.99 -10.59 4.59
C ALA A 367 -4.92 -10.16 3.46
N GLN A 368 -4.39 -9.74 2.30
CA GLN A 368 -5.24 -9.34 1.17
C GLN A 368 -6.06 -10.52 0.63
N ARG A 369 -5.50 -11.74 0.63
CA ARG A 369 -6.26 -12.95 0.29
C ARG A 369 -7.34 -13.27 1.33
N ALA A 370 -7.01 -13.18 2.61
CA ALA A 370 -7.97 -13.41 3.69
C ALA A 370 -9.12 -12.40 3.64
N GLU A 371 -8.82 -11.12 3.42
CA GLU A 371 -9.81 -10.06 3.27
C GLU A 371 -10.69 -10.29 2.03
N SER A 372 -10.10 -10.61 0.88
CA SER A 372 -10.85 -10.97 -0.33
C SER A 372 -11.77 -12.17 -0.10
N ALA A 373 -11.33 -13.20 0.65
CA ALA A 373 -12.16 -14.37 0.94
C ALA A 373 -13.38 -14.02 1.80
N VAL A 374 -13.21 -13.14 2.80
CA VAL A 374 -14.30 -12.65 3.64
C VAL A 374 -15.28 -11.78 2.84
N LEU A 375 -14.77 -10.91 1.96
CA LEU A 375 -15.62 -10.10 1.09
C LEU A 375 -16.37 -10.95 0.04
N THR A 376 -15.78 -12.04 -0.45
CA THR A 376 -16.48 -13.02 -1.31
C THR A 376 -17.58 -13.74 -0.54
N ALA A 377 -17.33 -14.19 0.69
CA ALA A 377 -18.38 -14.79 1.52
C ALA A 377 -19.52 -13.82 1.82
N TRP A 378 -19.20 -12.53 2.04
CA TRP A 378 -20.21 -11.48 2.16
C TRP A 378 -20.99 -11.30 0.85
N LEU A 379 -20.34 -11.28 -0.31
CA LEU A 379 -21.01 -11.21 -1.61
C LEU A 379 -21.99 -12.36 -1.81
N ASP A 380 -21.59 -13.60 -1.48
CA ASP A 380 -22.43 -14.78 -1.62
C ASP A 380 -23.66 -14.68 -0.71
N LEU A 381 -23.45 -14.32 0.57
CA LEU A 381 -24.55 -14.05 1.49
C LEU A 381 -25.50 -12.97 0.96
N ALA A 382 -24.97 -11.87 0.41
CA ALA A 382 -25.78 -10.78 -0.13
C ALA A 382 -26.59 -11.18 -1.39
N ARG A 383 -26.15 -12.22 -2.12
CA ARG A 383 -26.82 -12.72 -3.32
C ARG A 383 -27.88 -13.77 -3.02
N SER A 384 -27.57 -14.74 -2.16
CA SER A 384 -28.42 -15.90 -1.90
C SER A 384 -29.13 -15.89 -0.54
N ASP A 385 -28.88 -14.91 0.31
CA ASP A 385 -29.29 -14.92 1.73
C ASP A 385 -28.74 -16.14 2.51
N ASP A 386 -27.68 -16.75 1.96
CA ASP A 386 -27.09 -17.99 2.43
C ASP A 386 -25.65 -18.16 1.94
N ILE A 387 -24.88 -18.99 2.65
CA ILE A 387 -23.54 -19.46 2.25
C ILE A 387 -23.46 -20.97 2.47
N ASP A 388 -22.62 -21.65 1.68
CA ASP A 388 -22.37 -23.08 1.87
C ASP A 388 -21.39 -23.36 3.04
N SER A 389 -21.32 -24.63 3.45
CA SER A 389 -20.44 -25.06 4.54
C SER A 389 -18.95 -24.90 4.22
N GLU A 390 -18.55 -24.95 2.95
CA GLU A 390 -17.15 -24.77 2.54
C GLU A 390 -16.72 -23.31 2.74
N THR A 391 -17.58 -22.37 2.34
CA THR A 391 -17.42 -20.93 2.53
C THR A 391 -17.38 -20.58 4.01
N ALA A 392 -18.30 -21.12 4.81
CA ALA A 392 -18.29 -20.94 6.26
C ALA A 392 -16.98 -21.45 6.88
N MET A 393 -16.48 -22.61 6.43
CA MET A 393 -15.21 -23.16 6.88
C MET A 393 -14.01 -22.34 6.43
N HIS A 394 -14.07 -21.72 5.26
CA HIS A 394 -13.04 -20.79 4.82
C HIS A 394 -13.00 -19.53 5.69
N VAL A 395 -14.16 -18.93 6.01
CA VAL A 395 -14.23 -17.79 6.93
C VAL A 395 -13.69 -18.15 8.32
N LEU A 396 -13.99 -19.35 8.83
CA LEU A 396 -13.38 -19.84 10.07
C LEU A 396 -11.85 -19.93 9.98
N ARG A 397 -11.29 -20.46 8.88
CA ARG A 397 -9.82 -20.50 8.70
C ARG A 397 -9.20 -19.12 8.69
N VAL A 398 -9.87 -18.12 8.11
CA VAL A 398 -9.44 -16.72 8.15
C VAL A 398 -9.44 -16.21 9.60
N ALA A 399 -10.54 -16.40 10.33
CA ALA A 399 -10.66 -15.93 11.72
C ALA A 399 -9.72 -16.64 12.70
N ARG A 400 -9.38 -17.91 12.47
CA ARG A 400 -8.44 -18.70 13.29
C ARG A 400 -7.01 -18.18 13.25
N ASN A 401 -6.64 -17.42 12.21
CA ASN A 401 -5.32 -16.84 12.15
C ASN A 401 -5.29 -15.56 13.02
N PRO A 402 -4.47 -15.51 14.09
CA PRO A 402 -4.37 -14.33 14.95
C PRO A 402 -3.89 -13.08 14.21
N ASP A 403 -3.23 -13.24 13.06
CA ASP A 403 -2.80 -12.11 12.23
C ASP A 403 -3.97 -11.41 11.50
N ASN A 404 -5.18 -11.99 11.55
CA ASN A 404 -6.37 -11.50 10.85
C ASN A 404 -7.39 -10.83 11.78
N ARG A 405 -7.04 -10.44 13.02
CA ARG A 405 -8.01 -9.85 13.97
C ARG A 405 -8.68 -8.59 13.40
N ARG A 406 -7.93 -7.72 12.71
CA ARG A 406 -8.52 -6.59 11.95
C ARG A 406 -9.48 -7.04 10.84
N ILE A 407 -9.23 -8.15 10.17
CA ILE A 407 -10.13 -8.66 9.10
C ILE A 407 -11.43 -9.20 9.71
N VAL A 408 -11.38 -9.75 10.93
CA VAL A 408 -12.59 -10.18 11.64
C VAL A 408 -13.48 -8.98 11.99
N SER A 409 -12.92 -7.83 12.34
CA SER A 409 -13.70 -6.63 12.71
C SER A 409 -14.42 -5.96 11.52
N ILE A 410 -14.09 -6.32 10.27
CA ILE A 410 -14.81 -5.80 9.10
C ILE A 410 -15.94 -6.72 8.62
N MET A 411 -16.20 -7.83 9.31
CA MET A 411 -17.32 -8.72 8.97
C MET A 411 -18.64 -8.09 9.40
N PRO A 412 -19.67 -8.07 8.55
CA PRO A 412 -20.99 -7.66 8.99
C PRO A 412 -21.61 -8.69 9.95
N ARG A 413 -22.52 -8.23 10.82
CA ARG A 413 -23.22 -9.09 11.80
C ARG A 413 -23.86 -10.32 11.16
N GLN A 414 -24.55 -10.12 10.04
CA GLN A 414 -25.26 -11.19 9.33
C GLN A 414 -24.32 -12.27 8.78
N LEU A 415 -23.09 -11.92 8.38
CA LEU A 415 -22.11 -12.91 7.92
C LEU A 415 -21.65 -13.80 9.08
N VAL A 416 -21.36 -13.21 10.24
CA VAL A 416 -20.96 -13.96 11.44
C VAL A 416 -22.08 -14.92 11.86
N GLU A 417 -23.31 -14.43 11.94
CA GLU A 417 -24.49 -15.25 12.28
C GLU A 417 -24.68 -16.41 11.30
N LYS A 418 -24.59 -16.14 9.99
CA LYS A 418 -24.73 -17.19 8.98
C LYS A 418 -23.61 -18.23 9.04
N VAL A 419 -22.37 -17.81 9.31
CA VAL A 419 -21.25 -18.73 9.51
C VAL A 419 -21.51 -19.61 10.74
N LEU A 420 -21.94 -19.05 11.87
CA LEU A 420 -22.29 -19.81 13.08
C LEU A 420 -23.41 -20.84 12.85
N GLU A 421 -24.37 -20.55 11.97
CA GLU A 421 -25.43 -21.49 11.56
C GLU A 421 -24.90 -22.67 10.72
N ARG A 422 -23.88 -22.42 9.90
CA ARG A 422 -23.35 -23.39 8.92
C ARG A 422 -22.20 -24.24 9.45
N LEU A 423 -21.58 -23.84 10.55
CA LEU A 423 -20.48 -24.55 11.18
C LEU A 423 -20.95 -25.73 12.07
N PRO A 424 -20.19 -26.85 12.12
CA PRO A 424 -20.43 -27.92 13.08
C PRO A 424 -20.07 -27.50 14.52
N GLY A 425 -20.61 -28.20 15.53
CA GLY A 425 -20.54 -27.86 16.96
C GLY A 425 -19.20 -27.30 17.44
N ASP A 426 -18.14 -28.11 17.44
CA ASP A 426 -16.80 -27.67 17.92
C ASP A 426 -16.24 -26.48 17.13
N SER A 427 -16.55 -26.38 15.84
CA SER A 427 -16.10 -25.26 15.01
C SER A 427 -16.88 -23.98 15.25
N LYS A 428 -18.15 -24.11 15.65
CA LYS A 428 -19.02 -23.00 16.01
C LYS A 428 -18.54 -22.31 17.29
N GLU A 429 -18.24 -23.08 18.34
CA GLU A 429 -17.71 -22.54 19.60
C GLU A 429 -16.41 -21.77 19.36
N VAL A 430 -15.47 -22.37 18.62
CA VAL A 430 -14.21 -21.71 18.25
C VAL A 430 -14.46 -20.43 17.45
N PHE A 431 -15.42 -20.40 16.53
CA PHE A 431 -15.70 -19.20 15.75
C PHE A 431 -16.35 -18.09 16.59
N ASP A 432 -17.22 -18.45 17.53
CA ASP A 432 -17.88 -17.51 18.42
C ASP A 432 -16.84 -16.77 19.27
N ASP A 433 -15.94 -17.51 19.93
CA ASP A 433 -14.81 -16.96 20.71
C ASP A 433 -13.91 -16.05 19.86
N LEU A 434 -13.63 -16.46 18.61
CA LEU A 434 -12.77 -15.68 17.70
C LEU A 434 -13.43 -14.39 17.21
N THR A 435 -14.75 -14.28 17.24
CA THR A 435 -15.50 -13.10 16.78
C THR A 435 -16.08 -12.28 17.92
N GLU A 436 -15.90 -12.72 19.17
CA GLU A 436 -16.31 -12.01 20.37
C GLU A 436 -15.58 -10.66 20.50
N GLY A 437 -16.31 -9.64 20.98
CA GLY A 437 -15.77 -8.30 21.24
C GLY A 437 -15.47 -7.46 20.00
N ALA A 438 -15.58 -8.01 18.79
CA ALA A 438 -15.49 -7.23 17.56
C ALA A 438 -16.78 -6.42 17.37
N GLU A 439 -16.66 -5.10 17.22
CA GLU A 439 -17.79 -4.26 16.82
C GLU A 439 -18.25 -4.63 15.40
N ARG A 440 -19.56 -4.61 15.17
CA ARG A 440 -20.17 -5.09 13.92
C ARG A 440 -21.12 -4.05 13.37
N PHE A 441 -21.09 -3.90 12.05
CA PHE A 441 -22.11 -3.15 11.32
C PHE A 441 -23.11 -4.11 10.68
N GLU A 442 -24.26 -3.57 10.29
CA GLU A 442 -25.30 -4.34 9.61
C GLU A 442 -25.19 -4.19 8.09
N MET A 443 -25.37 -5.30 7.37
CA MET A 443 -25.53 -5.26 5.92
C MET A 443 -26.79 -4.48 5.54
N SER A 444 -26.68 -3.71 4.45
CA SER A 444 -27.84 -3.22 3.73
C SER A 444 -28.63 -4.41 3.17
N HIS A 445 -29.83 -4.67 3.69
CA HIS A 445 -30.69 -5.74 3.16
C HIS A 445 -31.13 -5.42 1.72
N ARG A 446 -30.68 -6.24 0.76
CA ARG A 446 -31.19 -6.22 -0.61
C ARG A 446 -32.51 -6.99 -0.64
N PRO A 447 -33.63 -6.37 -1.03
CA PRO A 447 -34.91 -7.07 -1.10
C PRO A 447 -34.91 -8.11 -2.23
N VAL A 448 -35.29 -9.35 -1.90
CA VAL A 448 -35.34 -10.47 -2.85
C VAL A 448 -36.58 -10.35 -3.75
N LEU A 449 -36.35 -9.89 -4.98
CA LEU A 449 -37.37 -9.79 -6.02
C LEU A 449 -37.23 -10.98 -6.99
N THR A 450 -38.34 -11.56 -7.39
CA THR A 450 -38.38 -12.56 -8.48
C THR A 450 -38.08 -11.89 -9.82
N ASP A 451 -37.64 -12.66 -10.83
CA ASP A 451 -37.39 -12.13 -12.18
C ASP A 451 -38.58 -11.36 -12.76
N SER A 452 -39.80 -11.82 -12.47
CA SER A 452 -41.04 -11.15 -12.87
C SER A 452 -41.23 -9.81 -12.15
N GLU A 453 -41.04 -9.79 -10.83
CA GLU A 453 -41.11 -8.55 -10.04
C GLU A 453 -40.02 -7.56 -10.45
N LEU A 454 -38.81 -8.03 -10.76
CA LEU A 454 -37.70 -7.20 -11.20
C LEU A 454 -37.97 -6.62 -12.60
N ARG A 455 -38.56 -7.41 -13.52
CA ARG A 455 -39.05 -6.91 -14.82
C ARG A 455 -40.11 -5.81 -14.65
N VAL A 456 -41.08 -6.00 -13.75
CA VAL A 456 -42.10 -4.98 -13.48
C VAL A 456 -41.51 -3.73 -12.82
N LEU A 457 -40.58 -3.89 -11.88
CA LEU A 457 -39.87 -2.79 -11.24
C LEU A 457 -39.10 -1.94 -12.27
N ASN A 458 -38.42 -2.57 -13.21
CA ASN A 458 -37.72 -1.88 -14.30
C ASN A 458 -38.66 -1.12 -15.23
N ALA A 459 -39.82 -1.70 -15.56
CA ALA A 459 -40.82 -1.03 -16.39
C ALA A 459 -41.42 0.24 -15.74
N LEU A 460 -41.30 0.41 -14.42
CA LEU A 460 -41.72 1.63 -13.72
C LEU A 460 -40.90 2.87 -14.08
N VAL A 461 -39.73 2.76 -14.70
CA VAL A 461 -38.95 3.94 -15.07
C VAL A 461 -39.51 4.59 -16.35
N GLY A 462 -40.08 3.79 -17.26
CA GLY A 462 -40.51 4.25 -18.60
C GLY A 462 -42.00 4.16 -18.92
N ASN A 463 -42.87 3.75 -17.99
CA ASN A 463 -44.31 3.56 -18.28
C ASN A 463 -45.24 4.21 -17.25
N ASP A 464 -45.95 5.27 -17.59
CA ASP A 464 -46.71 6.08 -16.63
C ASP A 464 -47.89 5.36 -15.96
N SER A 465 -48.39 4.27 -16.54
CA SER A 465 -49.57 3.56 -16.02
C SER A 465 -49.38 2.05 -15.87
N THR A 466 -50.09 1.46 -14.91
CA THR A 466 -50.16 0.00 -14.73
C THR A 466 -50.75 -0.70 -15.95
N SER A 467 -51.67 -0.05 -16.66
CA SER A 467 -52.23 -0.56 -17.91
C SER A 467 -51.17 -0.62 -19.01
N GLY A 468 -50.32 0.41 -19.13
CA GLY A 468 -49.21 0.42 -20.10
C GLY A 468 -48.23 -0.73 -19.87
N ILE A 469 -47.85 -0.97 -18.62
CA ILE A 469 -46.99 -2.10 -18.24
C ILE A 469 -47.67 -3.44 -18.52
N ALA A 470 -48.99 -3.55 -18.28
CA ALA A 470 -49.75 -4.76 -18.55
C ALA A 470 -49.79 -5.08 -20.05
N THR A 471 -50.00 -4.06 -20.90
CA THR A 471 -49.91 -4.19 -22.35
C THR A 471 -48.51 -4.60 -22.80
N LEU A 472 -47.46 -3.95 -22.27
CA LEU A 472 -46.06 -4.25 -22.58
C LEU A 472 -45.69 -5.71 -22.31
N PHE A 473 -46.20 -6.29 -21.22
CA PHE A 473 -45.92 -7.68 -20.85
C PHE A 473 -46.99 -8.68 -21.28
N HIS A 474 -48.01 -8.25 -22.03
CA HIS A 474 -49.15 -9.09 -22.45
C HIS A 474 -49.84 -9.84 -21.29
N VAL A 475 -50.03 -9.17 -20.15
CA VAL A 475 -50.70 -9.70 -18.95
C VAL A 475 -51.88 -8.83 -18.54
N SER A 476 -52.71 -9.32 -17.61
CA SER A 476 -53.81 -8.51 -17.08
C SER A 476 -53.31 -7.34 -16.19
N PRO A 477 -53.99 -6.17 -16.17
CA PRO A 477 -53.66 -5.09 -15.24
C PRO A 477 -53.70 -5.51 -13.77
N ASN A 478 -54.53 -6.51 -13.43
CA ASN A 478 -54.60 -7.06 -12.07
C ASN A 478 -53.34 -7.84 -11.70
N THR A 479 -52.72 -8.55 -12.66
CA THR A 479 -51.44 -9.22 -12.47
C THR A 479 -50.35 -8.22 -12.11
N ILE A 480 -50.28 -7.08 -12.82
CA ILE A 480 -49.33 -6.00 -12.51
C ILE A 480 -49.61 -5.39 -11.14
N LYS A 481 -50.88 -5.11 -10.79
CA LYS A 481 -51.24 -4.60 -9.46
C LYS A 481 -50.79 -5.54 -8.33
N SER A 482 -50.99 -6.85 -8.49
CA SER A 482 -50.56 -7.85 -7.51
C SER A 482 -49.03 -7.90 -7.38
N GLN A 483 -48.29 -7.85 -8.49
CA GLN A 483 -46.83 -7.79 -8.46
C GLN A 483 -46.32 -6.50 -7.82
N LEU A 484 -46.90 -5.33 -8.16
CA LEU A 484 -46.53 -4.06 -7.54
C LEU A 484 -46.79 -4.02 -6.04
N ARG A 485 -47.89 -4.61 -5.57
CA ARG A 485 -48.15 -4.74 -4.13
C ARG A 485 -47.08 -5.61 -3.45
N SER A 486 -46.65 -6.69 -4.10
CA SER A 486 -45.55 -7.52 -3.60
C SER A 486 -44.23 -6.75 -3.58
N ILE A 487 -43.90 -6.03 -4.67
CA ILE A 487 -42.71 -5.18 -4.78
C ILE A 487 -42.70 -4.11 -3.68
N TYR A 488 -43.78 -3.34 -3.51
CA TYR A 488 -43.86 -2.30 -2.50
C TYR A 488 -43.67 -2.84 -1.09
N ARG A 489 -44.30 -3.98 -0.78
CA ARG A 489 -44.09 -4.68 0.49
C ARG A 489 -42.63 -5.10 0.68
N LYS A 490 -42.01 -5.70 -0.35
CA LYS A 490 -40.61 -6.17 -0.30
C LYS A 490 -39.62 -5.01 -0.22
N LEU A 491 -39.90 -3.87 -0.85
CA LEU A 491 -39.08 -2.67 -0.79
C LEU A 491 -39.35 -1.80 0.45
N GLY A 492 -40.36 -2.13 1.27
CA GLY A 492 -40.77 -1.33 2.42
C GLY A 492 -41.29 0.07 2.06
N CYS A 493 -41.93 0.22 0.90
CA CYS A 493 -42.47 1.51 0.44
C CYS A 493 -43.97 1.44 0.12
N SER A 494 -44.56 2.61 -0.11
CA SER A 494 -46.01 2.72 -0.36
C SER A 494 -46.35 3.36 -1.70
N SER A 495 -45.37 3.97 -2.36
CA SER A 495 -45.59 4.71 -3.61
C SER A 495 -44.64 4.29 -4.72
N ARG A 496 -45.05 4.56 -5.95
CA ARG A 496 -44.24 4.35 -7.15
C ARG A 496 -42.93 5.14 -7.11
N GLY A 497 -43.00 6.41 -6.74
CA GLY A 497 -41.83 7.29 -6.66
C GLY A 497 -40.82 6.80 -5.61
N GLU A 498 -41.31 6.35 -4.45
CA GLU A 498 -40.45 5.71 -3.44
C GLU A 498 -39.84 4.41 -3.94
N ALA A 499 -40.62 3.55 -4.60
CA ALA A 499 -40.13 2.29 -5.15
C ALA A 499 -39.00 2.54 -6.16
N ILE A 500 -39.16 3.50 -7.08
CA ILE A 500 -38.12 3.89 -8.05
C ILE A 500 -36.90 4.44 -7.31
N ARG A 501 -37.08 5.32 -6.32
CA ARG A 501 -35.97 5.90 -5.55
C ARG A 501 -35.19 4.85 -4.77
N ILE A 502 -35.88 3.91 -4.11
CA ILE A 502 -35.26 2.80 -3.37
C ILE A 502 -34.54 1.86 -4.34
N ALA A 503 -35.19 1.49 -5.45
CA ALA A 503 -34.61 0.64 -6.47
C ALA A 503 -33.38 1.28 -7.14
N THR A 504 -33.38 2.60 -7.33
CA THR A 504 -32.23 3.36 -7.83
C THR A 504 -31.09 3.31 -6.83
N ARG A 505 -31.36 3.62 -5.55
CA ARG A 505 -30.36 3.62 -4.48
C ARG A 505 -29.74 2.24 -4.25
N MET A 506 -30.53 1.17 -4.36
CA MET A 506 -30.10 -0.22 -4.19
C MET A 506 -29.63 -0.88 -5.49
N HIS A 507 -29.52 -0.11 -6.59
CA HIS A 507 -29.09 -0.62 -7.90
C HIS A 507 -29.88 -1.84 -8.40
N LEU A 508 -31.19 -1.86 -8.17
CA LEU A 508 -32.12 -2.91 -8.63
C LEU A 508 -32.65 -2.66 -10.05
N LEU A 509 -32.43 -1.45 -10.57
CA LEU A 509 -32.81 -1.06 -11.92
C LEU A 509 -31.67 -1.40 -12.89
N LEU A 510 -32.01 -2.00 -14.03
CA LEU A 510 -31.11 -2.22 -15.14
C LEU A 510 -30.64 -0.86 -15.65
N ALA A 511 -29.33 -0.74 -15.95
CA ALA A 511 -28.82 0.43 -16.63
C ALA A 511 -29.54 0.54 -17.98
N SER A 512 -30.20 1.67 -18.23
CA SER A 512 -30.82 1.93 -19.52
C SER A 512 -29.74 1.91 -20.60
N GLU A 513 -29.71 0.86 -21.41
CA GLU A 513 -29.01 0.87 -22.70
C GLU A 513 -29.58 2.05 -23.50
N SER A 514 -28.76 3.09 -23.64
CA SER A 514 -29.07 4.19 -24.53
C SER A 514 -28.91 3.65 -25.94
N HIS A 515 -30.02 3.43 -26.64
CA HIS A 515 -30.03 3.22 -28.09
C HIS A 515 -29.62 4.50 -28.82
#